data_AF-K2BFG5-F1
#
_entry.id   AF-K2BFG5-F1
#
_cell.length_a   1.000
_cell.length_b   1.000
_cell.length_c   1.000
_cell.angle_alpha   90.00
_cell.angle_beta   90.00
_cell.angle_gamma   90.00
#
_symmetry.space_group_name_H-M   'P 1'
#
loop_
_entity.id
_entity.type
_entity.pdbx_description
1 polymer ?
#
loop_
_entity_poly.entity_id
_entity_poly.type
_entity_poly.pdbx_seq_one_letter_code
_entity_poly.pdbx_strand_id
1 'polypeptide(L)'
;MGHVYQSNAFGVAEANQRIYRFISEEGCKQYEAIRSSIDDAVLEGYLTPSQELSKDNWPTKHLSNVAYVLEHQLIPYISYPYEWSFHYLKDAALHHLNFQLFLLKRNIVLRDASAFNIQFIGSKPLFIDLLSLAPYHQGDYWLGHHQFCEQFINPLLLRSTLGISHNHWYRGRLEGVATSDLNRLLPLHKKFNWNIFIHVVLQNRLDIIAMKNQDKVIAKTKKQKGFSKLAYE
;
A
#
# COMPACT_ATOMS: atom_id res chain seq x y z
N MET A 1 18.47 3.08 -21.65
CA MET A 1 17.07 3.23 -22.11
C MET A 1 16.21 3.04 -20.88
N GLY A 2 15.67 4.13 -20.32
CA GLY A 2 14.89 4.07 -19.07
C GLY A 2 13.47 3.56 -19.33
N HIS A 3 12.97 2.69 -18.46
CA HIS A 3 11.56 2.31 -18.47
C HIS A 3 10.75 3.41 -17.79
N VAL A 4 9.75 3.95 -18.49
CA VAL A 4 8.83 4.96 -17.96
C VAL A 4 7.49 4.28 -17.68
N TYR A 5 7.12 4.18 -16.42
CA TYR A 5 5.76 3.80 -16.02
C TYR A 5 4.99 5.08 -15.72
N GLN A 6 3.84 5.30 -16.37
CA GLN A 6 3.10 6.56 -16.28
C GLN A 6 1.61 6.30 -16.08
N SER A 7 1.06 6.89 -15.02
CA SER A 7 -0.35 7.23 -14.87
C SER A 7 -0.54 8.72 -15.19
N ASN A 8 -1.77 9.20 -15.37
CA ASN A 8 -2.02 10.62 -15.63
C ASN A 8 -1.48 11.56 -14.53
N ALA A 9 -1.43 11.08 -13.28
CA ALA A 9 -0.99 11.86 -12.12
C ALA A 9 0.50 11.69 -11.77
N PHE A 10 1.05 10.50 -12.00
CA PHE A 10 2.34 10.09 -11.46
C PHE A 10 3.12 9.21 -12.44
N GLY A 11 4.45 9.34 -12.46
CA GLY A 11 5.31 8.46 -13.24
C GLY A 11 6.63 8.13 -12.55
N VAL A 12 7.29 7.08 -13.01
CA VAL A 12 8.63 6.66 -12.55
C VAL A 12 9.53 6.46 -13.75
N ALA A 13 10.76 6.98 -13.70
CA ALA A 13 11.81 6.67 -14.67
C ALA A 13 13.14 6.38 -13.98
N GLU A 14 13.93 5.52 -14.60
CA GLU A 14 15.29 5.23 -14.18
C GLU A 14 16.29 5.83 -15.17
N ALA A 15 17.27 6.59 -14.66
CA ALA A 15 18.38 7.10 -15.45
C ALA A 15 19.65 7.15 -14.61
N ASN A 16 20.78 6.69 -15.15
CA ASN A 16 22.10 6.73 -14.50
C ASN A 16 22.12 6.13 -13.07
N GLN A 17 21.45 4.98 -12.87
CA GLN A 17 21.29 4.36 -11.54
C GLN A 17 20.64 5.32 -10.52
N ARG A 18 19.69 6.13 -10.96
CA ARG A 18 18.86 6.98 -10.10
C ARG A 18 17.40 6.75 -10.47
N ILE A 19 16.55 6.75 -9.46
CA ILE A 19 15.10 6.60 -9.63
C ILE A 19 14.48 7.99 -9.49
N TYR A 20 13.78 8.40 -10.55
CA TYR A 20 13.05 9.65 -10.59
C TYR A 20 11.56 9.38 -10.57
N ARG A 21 10.84 10.10 -9.70
CA ARG A 21 9.38 10.11 -9.64
C ARG A 21 8.88 11.45 -10.14
N PHE A 22 7.98 11.42 -11.12
CA PHE A 22 7.35 12.59 -11.72
C PHE A 22 5.97 12.76 -11.16
N ILE A 23 5.63 13.99 -10.80
CA ILE A 23 4.29 14.38 -10.35
C ILE A 23 3.75 15.36 -11.37
N SER A 24 2.62 15.02 -11.98
CA SER A 24 1.98 15.89 -12.95
C SER A 24 1.27 17.07 -12.28
N GLU A 25 0.84 18.04 -13.08
CA GLU A 25 0.00 19.14 -12.61
C GLU A 25 -1.30 18.65 -11.91
N GLU A 26 -1.82 17.48 -12.30
CA GLU A 26 -2.98 16.86 -11.67
C GLU A 26 -2.65 16.31 -10.26
N GLY A 27 -1.47 15.71 -10.10
CA GLY A 27 -1.00 15.16 -8.82
C GLY A 27 -0.42 16.20 -7.85
N CYS A 28 -0.19 17.42 -8.32
CA CYS A 28 0.45 18.52 -7.58
C CYS A 28 -0.19 18.78 -6.20
N LYS A 29 -1.51 18.96 -6.16
CA LYS A 29 -2.24 19.22 -4.89
C LYS A 29 -2.10 18.09 -3.87
N GLN A 30 -2.06 16.84 -4.34
CA GLN A 30 -1.89 15.68 -3.47
C GLN A 30 -0.49 15.67 -2.85
N TYR A 31 0.53 15.92 -3.66
CA TYR A 31 1.91 15.98 -3.21
C TYR A 31 2.15 17.13 -2.21
N GLU A 32 1.66 18.33 -2.53
CA GLU A 32 1.78 19.49 -1.64
C GLU A 32 1.12 19.26 -0.27
N ALA A 33 -0.02 18.55 -0.24
CA ALA A 33 -0.72 18.23 1.00
C ALA A 33 0.07 17.27 1.91
N ILE A 34 0.90 16.38 1.35
CA ILE A 34 1.69 15.41 2.12
C ILE A 34 3.13 15.88 2.38
N ARG A 35 3.61 16.89 1.63
CA ARG A 35 5.01 17.33 1.57
C ARG A 35 5.64 17.57 2.95
N SER A 36 4.92 18.25 3.85
CA SER A 36 5.40 18.58 5.19
C SER A 36 5.61 17.36 6.10
N SER A 37 5.04 16.21 5.75
CA SER A 37 5.10 14.99 6.56
C SER A 37 6.14 13.97 6.05
N ILE A 38 6.74 14.23 4.88
CA ILE A 38 7.70 13.32 4.26
C ILE A 38 8.96 13.22 5.11
N ASP A 39 9.52 14.35 5.54
CA ASP A 39 10.75 14.37 6.33
C ASP A 39 10.56 13.65 7.67
N ASP A 40 9.45 13.88 8.36
CA ASP A 40 9.12 13.14 9.59
C ASP A 40 9.01 11.63 9.33
N ALA A 41 8.34 11.20 8.25
CA ALA A 41 8.20 9.79 7.92
C ALA A 41 9.54 9.11 7.61
N VAL A 42 10.47 9.85 7.00
CA VAL A 42 11.83 9.41 6.73
C VAL A 42 12.64 9.32 8.03
N LEU A 43 12.55 10.33 8.89
CA LEU A 43 13.24 10.37 10.18
C LEU A 43 12.83 9.21 11.11
N GLU A 44 11.54 8.88 11.13
CA GLU A 44 11.00 7.74 11.88
C GLU A 44 11.29 6.37 11.21
N GLY A 45 11.91 6.38 10.03
CA GLY A 45 12.29 5.16 9.30
C GLY A 45 11.12 4.44 8.62
N TYR A 46 9.99 5.10 8.42
CA TYR A 46 8.85 4.51 7.71
C TYR A 46 9.01 4.54 6.19
N LEU A 47 9.55 5.64 5.67
CA LEU A 47 9.56 5.97 4.25
C LEU A 47 11.00 6.12 3.74
N THR A 48 11.25 5.64 2.52
CA THR A 48 12.54 5.84 1.85
C THR A 48 12.79 7.32 1.56
N PRO A 49 14.01 7.84 1.84
CA PRO A 49 14.37 9.22 1.53
C PRO A 49 14.12 9.58 0.06
N SER A 50 13.52 10.74 -0.14
CA SER A 50 13.27 11.32 -1.45
C SER A 50 13.64 12.80 -1.43
N GLN A 51 14.36 13.26 -2.44
CA GLN A 51 14.76 14.65 -2.59
C GLN A 51 14.00 15.30 -3.73
N GLU A 52 13.34 16.42 -3.46
CA GLU A 52 12.77 17.25 -4.53
C GLU A 52 13.87 17.98 -5.29
N LEU A 53 13.84 17.91 -6.62
CA LEU A 53 14.83 18.54 -7.49
C LEU A 53 14.35 19.91 -7.97
N SER A 54 15.27 20.87 -7.97
CA SER A 54 15.06 22.14 -8.68
C SER A 54 14.90 21.90 -10.18
N LYS A 55 14.13 22.77 -10.87
CA LYS A 55 13.85 22.66 -12.30
C LYS A 55 15.11 22.58 -13.17
N ASP A 56 16.19 23.23 -12.75
CA ASP A 56 17.49 23.21 -13.44
C ASP A 56 18.15 21.82 -13.43
N ASN A 57 17.80 20.98 -12.45
CA ASN A 57 18.37 19.65 -12.23
C ASN A 57 17.45 18.52 -12.68
N TRP A 58 16.36 18.81 -13.38
CA TRP A 58 15.47 17.77 -13.88
C TRP A 58 16.17 16.88 -14.92
N PRO A 59 15.90 15.56 -14.92
CA PRO A 59 16.60 14.61 -15.79
C PRO A 59 16.33 14.84 -17.29
N THR A 60 15.26 15.56 -17.64
CA THR A 60 15.01 16.02 -19.00
C THR A 60 14.38 17.41 -19.00
N LYS A 61 14.75 18.22 -20.00
CA LYS A 61 14.29 19.61 -20.16
C LYS A 61 12.92 19.71 -20.84
N HIS A 62 12.41 18.62 -21.40
CA HIS A 62 11.15 18.57 -22.14
C HIS A 62 10.10 17.72 -21.42
N LEU A 63 9.78 18.09 -20.18
CA LEU A 63 8.65 17.51 -19.45
C LEU A 63 7.44 18.44 -19.61
N SER A 64 6.47 18.05 -20.44
CA SER A 64 5.16 18.69 -20.46
C SER A 64 4.30 18.15 -19.31
N ASN A 65 3.49 19.03 -18.70
CA ASN A 65 2.54 18.68 -17.63
C ASN A 65 3.16 18.08 -16.35
N VAL A 66 4.42 18.37 -16.04
CA VAL A 66 5.09 17.95 -14.78
C VAL A 66 5.26 19.14 -13.85
N ALA A 67 4.74 19.02 -12.63
CA ALA A 67 4.85 20.04 -11.58
C ALA A 67 6.11 19.83 -10.73
N TYR A 68 6.39 18.57 -10.34
CA TYR A 68 7.52 18.21 -9.46
C TYR A 68 8.27 16.97 -9.95
N VAL A 69 9.57 16.92 -9.65
CA VAL A 69 10.43 15.75 -9.84
C VAL A 69 11.12 15.43 -8.53
N LEU A 70 11.01 14.17 -8.10
CA LEU A 70 11.66 13.66 -6.90
C LEU A 70 12.73 12.65 -7.29
N GLU A 71 13.92 12.77 -6.74
CA GLU A 71 14.95 11.74 -6.76
C GLU A 71 14.77 10.84 -5.54
N HIS A 72 14.51 9.56 -5.77
CA HIS A 72 14.30 8.57 -4.72
C HIS A 72 15.61 7.84 -4.43
N GLN A 73 15.93 7.66 -3.16
CA GLN A 73 17.13 6.91 -2.78
C GLN A 73 17.02 5.46 -3.28
N LEU A 74 18.10 4.98 -3.92
CA LEU A 74 18.21 3.59 -4.31
C LEU A 74 18.27 2.67 -3.08
N ILE A 75 17.46 1.62 -3.12
CA ILE A 75 17.59 0.51 -2.18
C ILE A 75 18.60 -0.50 -2.77
N PRO A 76 19.61 -0.95 -2.00
CA PRO A 76 20.67 -1.82 -2.52
C PRO A 76 20.18 -3.12 -3.15
N TYR A 77 19.08 -3.67 -2.62
CA TYR A 77 18.48 -4.91 -3.08
C TYR A 77 16.96 -4.84 -2.97
N ILE A 78 16.29 -5.14 -4.07
CA ILE A 78 14.83 -5.27 -4.10
C ILE A 78 14.50 -6.73 -3.84
N SER A 79 13.68 -6.96 -2.82
CA SER A 79 13.17 -8.27 -2.46
C SER A 79 11.66 -8.30 -2.68
N TYR A 80 11.14 -9.47 -3.00
CA TYR A 80 9.73 -9.65 -3.31
C TYR A 80 9.00 -10.51 -2.26
N PRO A 81 7.68 -10.33 -2.08
CA PRO A 81 6.89 -11.13 -1.13
C PRO A 81 7.00 -12.65 -1.31
N TYR A 82 7.25 -13.12 -2.54
CA TYR A 82 7.48 -14.55 -2.79
C TYR A 82 8.84 -15.07 -2.33
N GLU A 83 9.77 -14.21 -1.94
CA GLU A 83 11.10 -14.55 -1.39
C GLU A 83 11.11 -14.45 0.14
N TRP A 84 10.12 -13.78 0.71
CA TRP A 84 10.08 -13.49 2.14
C TRP A 84 9.75 -14.71 2.99
N SER A 85 10.36 -14.75 4.17
CA SER A 85 9.95 -15.68 5.22
C SER A 85 8.63 -15.24 5.84
N PHE A 86 8.00 -16.12 6.64
CA PHE A 86 6.83 -15.77 7.44
C PHE A 86 7.06 -14.52 8.30
N HIS A 87 8.24 -14.42 8.93
CA HIS A 87 8.57 -13.30 9.81
C HIS A 87 8.76 -12.01 9.01
N TYR A 88 9.42 -12.06 7.85
CA TYR A 88 9.56 -10.88 6.99
C TYR A 88 8.20 -10.37 6.52
N LEU A 89 7.30 -11.27 6.09
CA LEU A 89 5.95 -10.85 5.72
C LEU A 89 5.16 -10.25 6.89
N LYS A 90 5.34 -10.79 8.10
CA LYS A 90 4.73 -10.26 9.32
C LYS A 90 5.29 -8.88 9.67
N ASP A 91 6.60 -8.70 9.61
CA ASP A 91 7.27 -7.43 9.90
C ASP A 91 6.86 -6.36 8.88
N ALA A 92 6.73 -6.72 7.60
CA ALA A 92 6.17 -5.86 6.57
C ALA A 92 4.72 -5.45 6.87
N ALA A 93 3.86 -6.40 7.27
CA ALA A 93 2.47 -6.10 7.64
C ALA A 93 2.38 -5.12 8.82
N LEU A 94 3.21 -5.34 9.86
CA LEU A 94 3.27 -4.46 11.03
C LEU A 94 3.81 -3.08 10.65
N HIS A 95 4.85 -3.01 9.82
CA HIS A 95 5.37 -1.75 9.29
C HIS A 95 4.29 -0.95 8.58
N HIS A 96 3.53 -1.59 7.70
CA HIS A 96 2.46 -0.95 6.96
C HIS A 96 1.40 -0.34 7.88
N LEU A 97 0.95 -1.09 8.89
CA LEU A 97 -0.05 -0.61 9.86
C LEU A 97 0.50 0.53 10.72
N ASN A 98 1.72 0.40 11.23
CA ASN A 98 2.35 1.45 12.03
C ASN A 98 2.54 2.73 11.20
N PHE A 99 2.93 2.60 9.94
CA PHE A 99 3.07 3.73 9.03
C PHE A 99 1.70 4.39 8.74
N GLN A 100 0.67 3.59 8.47
CA GLN A 100 -0.70 4.06 8.30
C GLN A 100 -1.18 4.84 9.53
N LEU A 101 -0.95 4.34 10.74
CA LEU A 101 -1.31 5.03 12.00
C LEU A 101 -0.52 6.33 12.17
N PHE A 102 0.78 6.32 11.85
CA PHE A 102 1.63 7.51 11.88
C PHE A 102 1.11 8.61 10.93
N LEU A 103 0.69 8.22 9.71
CA LEU A 103 0.15 9.11 8.70
C LEU A 103 -1.24 9.64 9.08
N LEU A 104 -2.11 8.81 9.66
CA LEU A 104 -3.44 9.22 10.10
C LEU A 104 -3.39 10.34 11.14
N LYS A 105 -2.40 10.33 12.04
CA LYS A 105 -2.17 11.43 13.00
C LYS A 105 -1.90 12.76 12.28
N ARG A 106 -1.35 12.72 11.07
CA ARG A 106 -1.03 13.87 10.19
C ARG A 106 -2.09 14.13 9.11
N ASN A 107 -3.27 13.50 9.20
CA ASN A 107 -4.34 13.59 8.20
C ASN A 107 -3.91 13.11 6.81
N ILE A 108 -3.11 12.03 6.77
CA ILE A 108 -2.66 11.35 5.56
C ILE A 108 -3.08 9.88 5.63
N VAL A 109 -3.28 9.24 4.48
CA VAL A 109 -3.64 7.81 4.34
C VAL A 109 -2.84 7.15 3.22
N LEU A 110 -2.48 5.87 3.41
CA LEU A 110 -1.99 4.99 2.36
C LEU A 110 -3.15 4.45 1.55
N ARG A 111 -3.17 4.75 0.25
CA ARG A 111 -4.19 4.22 -0.68
C ARG A 111 -3.87 2.82 -1.18
N ASP A 112 -2.58 2.50 -1.32
CA ASP A 112 -2.08 1.21 -1.80
C ASP A 112 -1.46 0.43 -0.64
N ALA A 113 -1.98 -0.77 -0.42
CA ALA A 113 -1.53 -1.72 0.59
C ALA A 113 -0.81 -2.94 -0.02
N SER A 114 -0.23 -2.79 -1.21
CA SER A 114 0.62 -3.80 -1.83
C SER A 114 1.85 -4.14 -0.97
N ALA A 115 2.11 -5.44 -0.77
CA ALA A 115 3.32 -5.89 -0.10
C ALA A 115 4.59 -5.51 -0.87
N PHE A 116 4.50 -5.30 -2.19
CA PHE A 116 5.62 -4.91 -3.03
C PHE A 116 6.13 -3.49 -2.75
N ASN A 117 5.33 -2.65 -2.08
CA ASN A 117 5.71 -1.31 -1.67
C ASN A 117 6.58 -1.30 -0.39
N ILE A 118 6.88 -2.46 0.19
CA ILE A 118 7.77 -2.61 1.33
C ILE A 118 9.05 -3.29 0.88
N GLN A 119 10.17 -2.73 1.30
CA GLN A 119 11.52 -3.25 1.05
C GLN A 119 12.27 -3.36 2.37
N PHE A 120 13.43 -4.02 2.34
CA PHE A 120 14.21 -4.28 3.55
C PHE A 120 15.64 -3.74 3.42
N ILE A 121 16.08 -3.00 4.44
CA ILE A 121 17.49 -2.67 4.65
C ILE A 121 17.98 -3.51 5.83
N GLY A 122 18.65 -4.63 5.54
CA GLY A 122 18.90 -5.67 6.53
C GLY A 122 17.57 -6.28 6.99
N SER A 123 17.29 -6.24 8.29
CA SER A 123 16.01 -6.71 8.86
C SER A 123 14.95 -5.62 9.01
N LYS A 124 15.24 -4.37 8.61
CA LYS A 124 14.34 -3.24 8.83
C LYS A 124 13.45 -3.02 7.61
N PRO A 125 12.12 -3.12 7.73
CA PRO A 125 11.19 -2.79 6.66
C PRO A 125 11.19 -1.28 6.40
N LEU A 126 10.97 -0.90 5.14
CA LEU A 126 10.94 0.48 4.66
C LEU A 126 9.93 0.59 3.52
N PHE A 127 9.11 1.63 3.52
CA PHE A 127 8.11 1.85 2.48
C PHE A 127 8.67 2.70 1.34
N ILE A 128 8.49 2.27 0.09
CA ILE A 128 9.13 2.91 -1.07
C ILE A 128 8.20 3.79 -1.91
N ASP A 129 6.88 3.61 -1.82
CA ASP A 129 5.94 4.25 -2.72
C ASP A 129 5.34 5.54 -2.16
N LEU A 130 6.13 6.62 -2.15
CA LEU A 130 5.69 7.94 -1.69
C LEU A 130 4.37 8.43 -2.34
N LEU A 131 4.07 8.05 -3.58
CA LEU A 131 2.91 8.56 -4.32
C LEU A 131 1.60 7.84 -3.98
N SER A 132 1.68 6.78 -3.18
CA SER A 132 0.51 6.11 -2.58
C SER A 132 -0.09 6.90 -1.41
N LEU A 133 0.65 7.86 -0.83
CA LEU A 133 0.16 8.73 0.23
C LEU A 133 -0.82 9.76 -0.32
N ALA A 134 -1.95 9.95 0.35
CA ALA A 134 -2.96 10.92 -0.01
C ALA A 134 -3.54 11.62 1.22
N PRO A 135 -4.08 12.85 1.08
CA PRO A 135 -4.78 13.50 2.17
C PRO A 135 -5.97 12.66 2.64
N TYR A 136 -6.10 12.50 3.95
CA TYR A 136 -7.22 11.85 4.59
C TYR A 136 -8.32 12.87 4.87
N HIS A 137 -9.56 12.60 4.43
CA HIS A 137 -10.72 13.39 4.85
C HIS A 137 -11.41 12.69 6.02
N GLN A 138 -11.81 13.48 7.01
CA GLN A 138 -12.43 12.94 8.21
C GLN A 138 -13.68 12.13 7.86
N GLY A 139 -13.69 10.87 8.28
CA GLY A 139 -14.77 9.95 7.97
C GLY A 139 -14.48 8.99 6.82
N ASP A 140 -13.41 9.20 6.06
CA ASP A 140 -13.06 8.29 4.98
C ASP A 140 -12.77 6.89 5.52
N TYR A 141 -13.22 5.90 4.77
CA TYR A 141 -12.86 4.51 4.98
C TYR A 141 -11.44 4.27 4.48
N TRP A 142 -10.70 3.36 5.12
CA TRP A 142 -9.43 2.91 4.56
C TRP A 142 -9.69 2.01 3.34
N LEU A 143 -9.65 2.62 2.15
CA LEU A 143 -9.87 1.93 0.87
C LEU A 143 -8.87 0.78 0.63
N GLY A 144 -7.66 0.89 1.18
CA GLY A 144 -6.62 -0.15 1.10
C GLY A 144 -6.87 -1.38 1.98
N HIS A 145 -7.89 -1.40 2.85
CA HIS A 145 -8.09 -2.51 3.81
C HIS A 145 -8.28 -3.87 3.12
N HIS A 146 -9.08 -3.94 2.05
CA HIS A 146 -9.27 -5.20 1.32
C HIS A 146 -7.95 -5.71 0.73
N GLN A 147 -7.19 -4.82 0.10
CA GLN A 147 -5.89 -5.15 -0.47
C GLN A 147 -4.90 -5.56 0.63
N PHE A 148 -4.91 -4.89 1.79
CA PHE A 148 -4.09 -5.26 2.95
C PHE A 148 -4.42 -6.68 3.44
N CYS A 149 -5.69 -7.06 3.46
CA CYS A 149 -6.08 -8.42 3.81
C CYS A 149 -5.50 -9.44 2.83
N GLU A 150 -5.61 -9.21 1.52
CA GLU A 150 -5.09 -10.14 0.50
C GLU A 150 -3.56 -10.18 0.45
N GLN A 151 -2.92 -9.03 0.69
CA GLN A 151 -1.47 -8.85 0.62
C GLN A 151 -0.74 -9.21 1.91
N PHE A 152 -1.39 -9.31 3.07
CA PHE A 152 -0.71 -9.62 4.33
C PHE A 152 -1.49 -10.60 5.21
N ILE A 153 -2.71 -10.26 5.62
CA ILE A 153 -3.47 -11.05 6.60
C ILE A 153 -3.73 -12.47 6.09
N ASN A 154 -4.24 -12.59 4.87
CA ASN A 154 -4.57 -13.87 4.27
C ASN A 154 -3.33 -14.78 4.10
N PRO A 155 -2.21 -14.32 3.52
CA PRO A 155 -1.01 -15.15 3.42
C PRO A 155 -0.37 -15.49 4.77
N LEU A 156 -0.47 -14.62 5.79
CA LEU A 156 -0.05 -14.94 7.16
C LEU A 156 -0.95 -16.01 7.80
N LEU A 157 -2.27 -15.90 7.64
CA LEU A 157 -3.22 -16.91 8.12
C LEU A 157 -3.06 -18.24 7.38
N LEU A 158 -2.89 -18.21 6.07
CA LEU A 158 -2.64 -19.40 5.24
C LEU A 158 -1.48 -20.23 5.79
N ARG A 159 -0.36 -19.57 6.11
CA ARG A 159 0.83 -20.24 6.63
C ARG A 159 0.68 -20.66 8.09
N SER A 160 0.16 -19.78 8.95
CA SER A 160 0.06 -20.05 10.39
C SER A 160 -1.04 -21.04 10.77
N THR A 161 -2.13 -21.11 9.99
CA THR A 161 -3.28 -21.98 10.29
C THR A 161 -3.29 -23.28 9.52
N LEU A 162 -2.83 -23.26 8.25
CA LEU A 162 -2.88 -24.43 7.36
C LEU A 162 -1.49 -25.01 7.05
N GLY A 163 -0.41 -24.34 7.47
CA GLY A 163 0.96 -24.76 7.14
C GLY A 163 1.34 -24.58 5.66
N ILE A 164 0.48 -23.92 4.86
CA ILE A 164 0.70 -23.74 3.42
C ILE A 164 1.60 -22.52 3.21
N SER A 165 2.66 -22.69 2.43
CA SER A 165 3.58 -21.60 2.10
C SER A 165 2.91 -20.57 1.16
N HIS A 166 2.88 -19.30 1.58
CA HIS A 166 2.36 -18.20 0.77
C HIS A 166 3.26 -17.85 -0.43
N ASN A 167 4.54 -18.24 -0.40
CA ASN A 167 5.52 -17.86 -1.41
C ASN A 167 5.07 -18.25 -2.83
N HIS A 168 4.48 -19.44 -3.00
CA HIS A 168 3.97 -19.90 -4.30
C HIS A 168 2.76 -19.10 -4.79
N TRP A 169 1.92 -18.62 -3.87
CA TRP A 169 0.76 -17.80 -4.20
C TRP A 169 1.18 -16.45 -4.78
N TYR A 170 2.16 -15.78 -4.16
CA TYR A 170 2.71 -14.54 -4.70
C TYR A 170 3.41 -14.71 -6.06
N ARG A 171 4.04 -15.87 -6.33
CA ARG A 171 4.62 -16.15 -7.66
C ARG A 171 3.56 -16.23 -8.75
N GLY A 172 2.38 -16.77 -8.43
CA GLY A 172 1.28 -16.92 -9.38
C GLY A 172 0.34 -15.71 -9.43
N ARG A 173 0.32 -14.87 -8.40
CA ARG A 173 -0.61 -13.75 -8.25
C ARG A 173 0.01 -12.62 -7.42
N LEU A 174 0.32 -11.50 -8.09
CA LEU A 174 0.88 -10.30 -7.45
C LEU A 174 -0.07 -9.68 -6.42
N GLU A 175 -1.38 -9.92 -6.54
CA GLU A 175 -2.39 -9.48 -5.56
C GLU A 175 -2.38 -10.28 -4.24
N GLY A 176 -1.50 -11.28 -4.11
CA GLY A 176 -1.42 -12.10 -2.90
C GLY A 176 -2.50 -13.19 -2.85
N VAL A 177 -3.01 -13.48 -1.66
CA VAL A 177 -3.96 -14.57 -1.42
C VAL A 177 -5.37 -14.02 -1.30
N ALA A 178 -6.25 -14.41 -2.23
CA ALA A 178 -7.64 -13.98 -2.20
C ALA A 178 -8.37 -14.45 -0.94
N THR A 179 -9.20 -13.57 -0.38
CA THR A 179 -9.99 -13.86 0.83
C THR A 179 -10.95 -15.02 0.61
N SER A 180 -11.49 -15.16 -0.60
CA SER A 180 -12.38 -16.26 -0.98
C SER A 180 -11.70 -17.62 -1.00
N ASP A 181 -10.46 -17.69 -1.48
CA ASP A 181 -9.67 -18.91 -1.53
C ASP A 181 -9.27 -19.34 -0.11
N LEU A 182 -8.78 -18.41 0.72
CA LEU A 182 -8.49 -18.71 2.12
C LEU A 182 -9.74 -19.17 2.86
N ASN A 183 -10.87 -18.48 2.70
CA ASN A 183 -12.13 -18.88 3.33
C ASN A 183 -12.56 -20.30 2.90
N ARG A 184 -12.33 -20.71 1.65
CA ARG A 184 -12.65 -22.06 1.18
C ARG A 184 -11.74 -23.12 1.81
N LEU A 185 -10.46 -22.79 2.03
CA LEU A 185 -9.47 -23.71 2.60
C LEU A 185 -9.58 -23.86 4.13
N LEU A 186 -10.08 -22.85 4.83
CA LEU A 186 -10.15 -22.87 6.29
C LEU A 186 -11.12 -23.96 6.83
N PRO A 187 -10.68 -24.81 7.77
CA PRO A 187 -11.56 -25.71 8.51
C PRO A 187 -12.66 -24.95 9.24
N LEU A 188 -13.87 -25.54 9.29
CA LEU A 188 -15.04 -24.90 9.92
C LEU A 188 -14.77 -24.46 11.36
N HIS A 189 -14.07 -25.27 12.16
CA HIS A 189 -13.76 -24.94 13.55
C HIS A 189 -12.86 -23.69 13.68
N LYS A 190 -11.98 -23.41 12.71
CA LYS A 190 -11.13 -22.21 12.70
C LYS A 190 -11.91 -20.95 12.33
N LYS A 191 -13.01 -21.08 11.59
CA LYS A 191 -13.87 -19.95 11.19
C LYS A 191 -14.62 -19.32 12.36
N PHE A 192 -14.73 -20.01 13.50
CA PHE A 192 -15.32 -19.47 14.73
C PHE A 192 -14.34 -18.64 15.56
N ASN A 193 -13.04 -18.67 15.24
CA ASN A 193 -12.10 -17.74 15.86
C ASN A 193 -12.48 -16.31 15.44
N TRP A 194 -12.67 -15.43 16.42
CA TRP A 194 -13.17 -14.07 16.22
C TRP A 194 -12.38 -13.27 15.16
N ASN A 195 -11.05 -13.34 15.21
CA ASN A 195 -10.19 -12.59 14.28
C ASN A 195 -10.31 -13.13 12.85
N ILE A 196 -10.33 -14.46 12.69
CA ILE A 196 -10.52 -15.11 11.38
C ILE A 196 -11.93 -14.82 10.84
N PHE A 197 -12.94 -14.85 11.73
CA PHE A 197 -14.31 -14.58 11.36
C PHE A 197 -14.47 -13.16 10.78
N ILE A 198 -13.93 -12.14 11.44
CA ILE A 198 -14.00 -10.75 10.97
C ILE A 198 -13.25 -10.58 9.66
N HIS A 199 -11.96 -10.91 9.63
CA HIS A 199 -11.10 -10.51 8.51
C HIS A 199 -11.21 -11.41 7.28
N VAL A 200 -11.72 -12.65 7.44
CA VAL A 200 -11.81 -13.60 6.33
C VAL A 200 -13.26 -13.94 6.01
N VAL A 201 -14.04 -14.41 6.98
CA VAL A 201 -15.40 -14.92 6.71
C VAL A 201 -16.38 -13.80 6.39
N LEU A 202 -16.42 -12.76 7.24
CA LEU A 202 -17.29 -11.60 7.04
C LEU A 202 -16.84 -10.80 5.83
N GLN A 203 -15.54 -10.54 5.69
CA GLN A 203 -14.98 -9.84 4.53
C GLN A 203 -15.39 -10.53 3.22
N ASN A 204 -15.16 -11.85 3.09
CA ASN A 204 -15.57 -12.60 1.90
C ASN A 204 -17.09 -12.53 1.63
N ARG A 205 -17.93 -12.47 2.67
CA ARG A 205 -19.39 -12.28 2.48
C ARG A 205 -19.70 -10.90 1.91
N LEU A 206 -19.06 -9.85 2.43
CA LEU A 206 -19.21 -8.49 1.94
C LEU A 206 -18.75 -8.38 0.49
N ASP A 207 -17.61 -9.00 0.15
CA ASP A 207 -17.07 -9.01 -1.21
C ASP A 207 -18.04 -9.68 -2.20
N ILE A 208 -18.61 -10.84 -1.84
CA ILE A 208 -19.63 -11.52 -2.66
C ILE A 208 -20.88 -10.65 -2.85
N ILE A 209 -21.32 -9.95 -1.80
CA ILE A 209 -22.50 -9.06 -1.88
C ILE A 209 -22.19 -7.86 -2.77
N ALA A 210 -21.00 -7.29 -2.69
CA ALA A 210 -20.55 -6.16 -3.50
C ALA A 210 -20.42 -6.54 -4.97
N MET A 211 -19.82 -7.69 -5.29
CA MET A 211 -19.73 -8.19 -6.66
C MET A 211 -21.11 -8.43 -7.29
N LYS A 212 -22.09 -8.90 -6.49
CA LYS A 212 -23.47 -9.11 -6.97
C LYS A 212 -24.28 -7.83 -7.13
N ASN A 213 -23.90 -6.74 -6.48
CA ASN A 213 -24.67 -5.49 -6.43
C ASN A 213 -23.79 -4.27 -6.73
N GLN A 214 -22.86 -4.40 -7.68
CA GLN A 214 -21.78 -3.44 -7.92
C GLN A 214 -22.31 -2.00 -8.09
N ASP A 215 -23.40 -1.82 -8.85
CA ASP A 215 -24.02 -0.51 -9.08
C ASP A 215 -24.67 0.10 -7.83
N LYS A 216 -25.28 -0.72 -6.95
CA LYS A 216 -25.97 -0.25 -5.74
C LYS A 216 -25.00 0.05 -4.60
N VAL A 217 -23.89 -0.69 -4.50
CA VAL A 217 -22.89 -0.48 -3.45
C VAL A 217 -22.12 0.81 -3.69
N ILE A 218 -21.68 1.07 -4.93
CA ILE A 218 -20.99 2.32 -5.30
C ILE A 218 -21.86 3.55 -4.97
N ALA A 219 -23.17 3.48 -5.22
CA ALA A 219 -24.12 4.56 -4.90
C ALA A 219 -24.35 4.75 -3.39
N LYS A 220 -24.25 3.68 -2.59
CA LYS A 220 -24.47 3.71 -1.13
C LYS A 220 -23.23 4.16 -0.36
N THR A 221 -22.04 3.76 -0.80
CA THR A 221 -20.77 4.17 -0.17
C THR A 221 -20.54 5.69 -0.27
N LYS A 222 -20.98 6.33 -1.36
CA LYS A 222 -21.00 7.80 -1.49
C LYS A 222 -21.96 8.51 -0.52
N LYS A 223 -22.90 7.80 0.13
CA LYS A 223 -23.96 8.36 1.00
C LYS A 223 -23.77 8.07 2.49
N GLN A 224 -22.83 7.19 2.88
CA GLN A 224 -22.67 6.82 4.29
C GLN A 224 -21.83 7.85 5.06
N LYS A 225 -22.29 8.21 6.27
CA LYS A 225 -21.51 8.99 7.23
C LYS A 225 -20.26 8.20 7.62
N GLY A 226 -19.13 8.89 7.60
CA GLY A 226 -17.84 8.32 7.96
C GLY A 226 -17.67 8.06 9.45
N PHE A 227 -16.72 7.18 9.80
CA PHE A 227 -16.35 6.92 11.19
C PHE A 227 -15.44 8.03 11.74
N SER A 228 -15.59 8.38 13.02
CA SER A 228 -14.71 9.37 13.64
C SER A 228 -13.27 8.89 13.67
N LYS A 229 -12.30 9.82 13.56
CA LYS A 229 -10.86 9.54 13.64
C LYS A 229 -10.46 8.70 14.88
N LEU A 230 -11.17 8.87 15.99
CA LEU A 230 -11.02 8.11 17.24
C LEU A 230 -11.30 6.61 17.13
N ALA A 231 -11.94 6.14 16.05
CA ALA A 231 -12.16 4.71 15.84
C ALA A 231 -10.89 3.94 15.41
N TYR A 232 -9.81 4.68 15.10
CA TYR A 232 -8.53 4.14 14.67
C TYR A 232 -7.44 4.24 15.75
N GLU A 233 -7.76 4.81 16.92
CA GLU A 233 -6.90 4.87 18.11
C GLU A 233 -7.23 3.72 19.07
#